data_AF-A0A965QQJ0-F1
#
_entry.id   AF-A0A965QQJ0-F1
#
_cell.length_a   1.000
_cell.length_b   1.000
_cell.length_c   1.000
_cell.angle_alpha   90.00
_cell.angle_beta   90.00
_cell.angle_gamma   90.00
#
_symmetry.space_group_name_H-M   'P 1'
#
loop_
_entity.id
_entity.type
_entity.pdbx_description
1 polymer ?
#
loop_
_entity_poly.entity_id
_entity_poly.type
_entity_poly.pdbx_seq_one_letter_code
_entity_poly.pdbx_strand_id
1 'polypeptide(L)'
;PALRTKMHLEDAAGDAPWLPDFRVAIDHARHWRLARALTGFSSLKAVAGGSAALWTNIAVLCEMLARPFEASEAWLAVARLPDASPDDAVEATGRAMALETEADPDRSPLIRVASRGAVLRVPAGEEGSAAIDLLEDTIRHDARCEPAAFDRSAWVARNAAPPRSVWRVYETAPGDGRPARLLASLLVFARQTDREPEAVLQGFGPDVDVATPIAAALLGCEFGAEAEAAGMPATTPTNWLLGSQFRMQSPSTRPPTAPPGEPSAFDLFMQQQRDALWTRFLQVWPDTPLPELLGKTPRQALADKEAARRVEALVTEGEATSRRRDAADAWAEMRGRLGLATAVPITATHPLDEVPPLRWHRLDLQRLDLDQLRGVFVTALDAGFERAAERAAEALLARPEASPEERWESLGLLEDRALSSVRKLEILAELRGLAATLKANDGMLDVTELRVRMQRGDEAESVRLLEHLRRDHGRDQRVLQALAEVLMEAGVDLSAVAGRAAVPGMTPTAAAAASAGGDEAGRIWTPGGEQAGPSGEKKVIWTPG
;
A
#
# COMPACT_ATOMS: atom_id res chain seq x y z
N PRO A 1 -4.46 -2.69 12.08
CA PRO A 1 -4.93 -4.10 12.22
C PRO A 1 -3.82 -5.12 12.55
N ALA A 2 -2.56 -4.89 12.12
CA ALA A 2 -1.43 -5.78 12.37
C ALA A 2 -1.14 -6.02 13.87
N LEU A 3 -1.36 -5.01 14.71
CA LEU A 3 -1.13 -5.12 16.15
C LEU A 3 -2.18 -5.97 16.88
N ARG A 4 -3.27 -6.40 16.24
CA ARG A 4 -4.39 -7.11 16.91
C ARG A 4 -4.33 -8.63 16.78
N THR A 5 -3.42 -9.15 15.98
CA THR A 5 -3.35 -10.57 15.67
C THR A 5 -2.75 -11.33 16.86
N LYS A 6 -3.58 -12.11 17.57
CA LYS A 6 -3.20 -13.05 18.66
C LYS A 6 -2.84 -12.45 20.02
N MET A 7 -3.74 -11.67 20.64
CA MET A 7 -3.59 -11.43 22.08
C MET A 7 -4.47 -12.33 22.93
N HIS A 8 -3.79 -13.08 23.78
CA HIS A 8 -4.39 -13.91 24.80
C HIS A 8 -4.60 -13.07 26.06
N LEU A 9 -5.63 -13.43 26.82
CA LEU A 9 -5.77 -12.92 28.18
C LEU A 9 -4.57 -13.42 29.01
N GLU A 10 -3.93 -12.51 29.73
CA GLU A 10 -2.77 -12.80 30.56
C GLU A 10 -3.21 -13.32 31.94
N ASP A 11 -2.57 -14.39 32.40
CA ASP A 11 -2.66 -14.82 33.80
C ASP A 11 -1.71 -13.97 34.67
N ALA A 12 -2.15 -13.64 35.88
CA ALA A 12 -1.27 -13.03 36.87
C ALA A 12 -0.62 -14.11 37.76
N ALA A 13 0.69 -13.97 37.98
CA ALA A 13 1.48 -14.86 38.85
C ALA A 13 1.74 -14.24 40.24
N GLY A 14 2.11 -15.08 41.20
CA GLY A 14 2.46 -14.68 42.58
C GLY A 14 1.34 -14.86 43.60
N ASP A 15 1.48 -14.21 44.76
CA ASP A 15 0.61 -14.37 45.94
C ASP A 15 -0.04 -13.05 46.37
N ALA A 16 -0.26 -12.12 45.42
CA ALA A 16 -0.84 -10.83 45.72
C ALA A 16 -2.28 -10.96 46.25
N PRO A 17 -2.71 -10.12 47.22
CA PRO A 17 -4.01 -10.26 47.89
C PRO A 17 -5.21 -10.05 46.94
N TRP A 18 -5.02 -9.36 45.81
CA TRP A 18 -6.04 -9.13 44.78
C TRP A 18 -6.17 -10.27 43.76
N LEU A 19 -5.28 -11.27 43.81
CA LEU A 19 -5.23 -12.34 42.82
C LEU A 19 -6.48 -13.25 42.79
N PRO A 20 -7.17 -13.54 43.92
CA PRO A 20 -8.43 -14.28 43.87
C PRO A 20 -9.49 -13.59 43.00
N ASP A 21 -9.66 -12.28 43.17
CA ASP A 21 -10.62 -11.48 42.39
C ASP A 21 -10.20 -11.38 40.91
N PHE A 22 -8.89 -11.29 40.64
CA PHE A 22 -8.36 -11.36 39.29
C PHE A 22 -8.70 -12.70 38.62
N ARG A 23 -8.53 -13.82 39.33
CA ARG A 23 -8.86 -15.17 38.83
C ARG A 23 -10.36 -15.34 38.57
N VAL A 24 -11.22 -14.68 39.36
CA VAL A 24 -12.66 -14.65 39.08
C VAL A 24 -12.96 -13.85 37.82
N ALA A 25 -12.30 -12.70 37.62
CA ALA A 25 -12.48 -11.88 36.42
C ALA A 25 -11.99 -12.60 35.15
N ILE A 26 -10.85 -13.28 35.19
CA ILE A 26 -10.34 -14.04 34.04
C ILE A 26 -11.21 -15.26 33.72
N ASP A 27 -11.77 -15.94 34.74
CA ASP A 27 -12.72 -17.03 34.54
C ASP A 27 -13.98 -16.53 33.83
N HIS A 28 -14.50 -15.35 34.22
CA HIS A 28 -15.60 -14.71 33.50
C HIS A 28 -15.24 -14.43 32.04
N ALA A 29 -14.03 -13.97 31.75
CA ALA A 29 -13.58 -13.70 30.40
C ALA A 29 -13.49 -14.99 29.56
N ARG A 30 -12.91 -16.07 30.12
CA ARG A 30 -12.84 -17.41 29.48
C ARG A 30 -14.22 -18.01 29.17
N HIS A 31 -15.23 -17.67 29.97
CA HIS A 31 -16.63 -18.04 29.73
C HIS A 31 -17.41 -16.98 28.90
N TRP A 32 -16.72 -16.09 28.18
CA TRP A 32 -17.31 -15.06 27.33
C TRP A 32 -18.27 -14.08 28.04
N ARG A 33 -18.15 -13.93 29.36
CA ARG A 33 -18.89 -12.92 30.15
C ARG A 33 -18.11 -11.61 30.17
N LEU A 34 -17.83 -11.06 28.99
CA LEU A 34 -16.85 -9.99 28.76
C LEU A 34 -17.12 -8.72 29.59
N ALA A 35 -18.36 -8.23 29.63
CA ALA A 35 -18.71 -7.03 30.42
C ALA A 35 -18.52 -7.25 31.93
N ARG A 36 -18.81 -8.46 32.42
CA ARG A 36 -18.62 -8.83 33.83
C ARG A 36 -17.14 -8.96 34.17
N ALA A 37 -16.36 -9.58 33.29
CA ALA A 37 -14.91 -9.65 33.42
C ALA A 37 -14.28 -8.25 33.45
N LEU A 38 -14.67 -7.36 32.52
CA LEU A 38 -14.18 -5.99 32.47
C LEU A 38 -14.53 -5.20 33.73
N THR A 39 -15.73 -5.39 34.28
CA THR A 39 -16.12 -4.80 35.58
C THR A 39 -15.24 -5.32 36.72
N GLY A 40 -15.01 -6.64 36.76
CA GLY A 40 -14.12 -7.30 37.72
C GLY A 40 -12.71 -6.73 37.67
N PHE A 41 -12.07 -6.71 36.50
CA PHE A 41 -10.74 -6.11 36.34
C PHE A 41 -10.73 -4.61 36.65
N SER A 42 -11.75 -3.85 36.24
CA SER A 42 -11.82 -2.41 36.53
C SER A 42 -11.87 -2.11 38.03
N SER A 43 -12.51 -2.98 38.83
CA SER A 43 -12.53 -2.84 40.30
C SER A 43 -11.15 -3.01 40.95
N LEU A 44 -10.23 -3.68 40.27
CA LEU A 44 -8.88 -3.95 40.76
C LEU A 44 -7.87 -2.83 40.46
N LYS A 45 -8.22 -1.83 39.62
CA LYS A 45 -7.31 -0.76 39.20
C LYS A 45 -6.62 -0.05 40.37
N ALA A 46 -7.34 0.16 41.48
CA ALA A 46 -6.80 0.87 42.65
C ALA A 46 -5.77 0.05 43.45
N VAL A 47 -5.90 -1.28 43.46
CA VAL A 47 -5.07 -2.18 44.29
C VAL A 47 -4.03 -2.96 43.49
N ALA A 48 -4.24 -3.10 42.19
CA ALA A 48 -3.41 -3.86 41.26
C ALA A 48 -2.96 -3.02 40.05
N GLY A 49 -3.00 -1.69 40.16
CA GLY A 49 -2.65 -0.75 39.08
C GLY A 49 -1.20 -0.83 38.60
N GLY A 50 -0.30 -1.51 39.33
CA GLY A 50 1.07 -1.81 38.89
C GLY A 50 1.20 -3.12 38.08
N SER A 51 0.11 -3.87 37.87
CA SER A 51 0.14 -5.15 37.16
C SER A 51 -0.05 -4.96 35.64
N ALA A 52 0.91 -5.43 34.84
CA ALA A 52 0.80 -5.47 33.38
C ALA A 52 -0.40 -6.32 32.93
N ALA A 53 -0.51 -7.54 33.46
CA ALA A 53 -1.60 -8.47 33.15
C ALA A 53 -2.99 -7.88 33.39
N LEU A 54 -3.15 -7.04 34.42
CA LEU A 54 -4.42 -6.34 34.66
C LEU A 54 -4.76 -5.39 33.51
N TRP A 55 -3.83 -4.51 33.15
CA TRP A 55 -4.07 -3.50 32.11
C TRP A 55 -4.18 -4.12 30.72
N THR A 56 -3.36 -5.15 30.41
CA THR A 56 -3.48 -5.94 29.18
C THR A 56 -4.87 -6.56 29.07
N ASN A 57 -5.37 -7.23 30.12
CA ASN A 57 -6.70 -7.84 30.09
C ASN A 57 -7.83 -6.82 29.95
N ILE A 58 -7.71 -5.65 30.59
CA ILE A 58 -8.67 -4.56 30.40
C ILE A 58 -8.65 -4.09 28.95
N ALA A 59 -7.47 -3.86 28.37
CA ALA A 59 -7.33 -3.39 27.00
C ALA A 59 -7.93 -4.37 26.00
N VAL A 60 -7.56 -5.66 26.09
CA VAL A 60 -8.08 -6.74 25.23
C VAL A 60 -9.61 -6.85 25.35
N LEU A 61 -10.16 -6.82 26.56
CA LEU A 61 -11.62 -6.89 26.74
C LEU A 61 -12.34 -5.65 26.18
N CYS A 62 -11.75 -4.46 26.30
CA CYS A 62 -12.30 -3.26 25.69
C CYS A 62 -12.27 -3.35 24.16
N GLU A 63 -11.21 -3.88 23.55
CA GLU A 63 -11.17 -4.14 22.09
C GLU A 63 -12.26 -5.13 21.67
N MET A 64 -12.41 -6.25 22.39
CA MET A 64 -13.45 -7.25 22.12
C MET A 64 -14.88 -6.69 22.27
N LEU A 65 -15.06 -5.65 23.09
CA LEU A 65 -16.34 -4.98 23.33
C LEU A 65 -16.53 -3.73 22.45
N ALA A 66 -15.65 -3.49 21.47
CA ALA A 66 -15.68 -2.31 20.59
C ALA A 66 -15.68 -0.99 21.38
N ARG A 67 -14.80 -0.90 22.39
CA ARG A 67 -14.56 0.29 23.23
C ARG A 67 -13.15 0.85 22.98
N PRO A 68 -12.90 1.46 21.80
CA PRO A 68 -11.55 1.79 21.36
C PRO A 68 -10.88 2.86 22.24
N PHE A 69 -11.64 3.82 22.77
CA PHE A 69 -11.09 4.85 23.66
C PHE A 69 -10.59 4.24 24.98
N GLU A 70 -11.41 3.43 25.65
CA GLU A 70 -11.03 2.77 26.89
C GLU A 70 -9.93 1.72 26.71
N ALA A 71 -9.89 1.06 25.54
CA ALA A 71 -8.81 0.17 25.16
C ALA A 71 -7.49 0.95 25.00
N SER A 72 -7.51 2.10 24.33
CA SER A 72 -6.34 2.96 24.19
C SER A 72 -5.78 3.40 25.53
N GLU A 73 -6.63 3.90 26.43
CA GLU A 73 -6.21 4.32 27.77
C GLU A 73 -5.57 3.17 28.57
N ALA A 74 -6.10 1.96 28.44
CA ALA A 74 -5.53 0.78 29.09
C ALA A 74 -4.17 0.38 28.50
N TRP A 75 -3.99 0.46 27.18
CA TRP A 75 -2.69 0.22 26.55
C TRP A 75 -1.65 1.29 26.91
N LEU A 76 -2.04 2.56 26.99
CA LEU A 76 -1.15 3.61 27.50
C LEU A 76 -0.78 3.37 28.97
N ALA A 77 -1.67 2.80 29.78
CA ALA A 77 -1.34 2.38 31.14
C ALA A 77 -0.28 1.28 31.15
N VAL A 78 -0.39 0.24 30.29
CA VAL A 78 0.65 -0.78 30.11
C VAL A 78 2.00 -0.13 29.76
N ALA A 79 2.00 0.78 28.79
CA ALA A 79 3.22 1.45 28.33
C ALA A 79 3.88 2.35 29.40
N ARG A 80 3.15 2.76 30.44
CA ARG A 80 3.66 3.62 31.53
C ARG A 80 4.15 2.81 32.73
N LEU A 81 3.98 1.49 32.75
CA LEU A 81 4.46 0.67 33.86
C LEU A 81 6.00 0.71 33.96
N PRO A 82 6.57 0.83 35.17
CA PRO A 82 8.03 0.93 35.36
C PRO A 82 8.81 -0.29 34.84
N ASP A 83 8.19 -1.47 34.93
CA ASP A 83 8.80 -2.75 34.56
C ASP A 83 8.54 -3.14 33.10
N ALA A 84 7.83 -2.32 32.33
CA ALA A 84 7.59 -2.59 30.91
C ALA A 84 8.92 -2.53 30.14
N SER A 85 9.22 -3.57 29.35
CA SER A 85 10.38 -3.50 28.46
C SER A 85 10.19 -2.35 27.45
N PRO A 86 11.27 -1.72 26.96
CA PRO A 86 11.15 -0.65 25.97
C PRO A 86 10.32 -1.06 24.75
N ASP A 87 10.53 -2.27 24.24
CA ASP A 87 9.79 -2.80 23.10
C ASP A 87 8.29 -2.97 23.43
N ASP A 88 7.93 -3.51 24.59
CA ASP A 88 6.51 -3.68 24.99
C ASP A 88 5.82 -2.33 25.18
N ALA A 89 6.51 -1.34 25.74
CA ALA A 89 5.97 -0.01 25.91
C ALA A 89 5.72 0.68 24.55
N VAL A 90 6.63 0.54 23.60
CA VAL A 90 6.48 1.06 22.22
C VAL A 90 5.28 0.39 21.53
N GLU A 91 5.14 -0.92 21.62
CA GLU A 91 4.03 -1.63 20.99
C GLU A 91 2.66 -1.30 21.62
N ALA A 92 2.60 -1.25 22.94
CA ALA A 92 1.39 -0.81 23.65
C ALA A 92 1.01 0.61 23.24
N THR A 93 2.00 1.49 23.05
CA THR A 93 1.76 2.86 22.55
C THR A 93 1.24 2.89 21.12
N GLY A 94 1.82 2.09 20.21
CA GLY A 94 1.34 1.96 18.82
C GLY A 94 -0.10 1.44 18.74
N ARG A 95 -0.45 0.47 19.59
CA ARG A 95 -1.83 -0.06 19.70
C ARG A 95 -2.80 1.01 20.17
N ALA A 96 -2.43 1.73 21.22
CA ALA A 96 -3.21 2.84 21.72
C ALA A 96 -3.48 3.87 20.62
N MET A 97 -2.45 4.27 19.87
CA MET A 97 -2.60 5.20 18.75
C MET A 97 -3.55 4.68 17.66
N ALA A 98 -3.45 3.41 17.27
CA ALA A 98 -4.37 2.81 16.31
C ALA A 98 -5.83 2.81 16.80
N LEU A 99 -6.05 2.60 18.11
CA LEU A 99 -7.36 2.65 18.74
C LEU A 99 -7.89 4.07 18.90
N GLU A 100 -7.02 5.05 19.17
CA GLU A 100 -7.40 6.47 19.16
C GLU A 100 -7.92 6.87 17.77
N THR A 101 -7.26 6.43 16.69
CA THR A 101 -7.71 6.69 15.31
C THR A 101 -9.02 5.98 14.97
N GLU A 102 -9.28 4.80 15.55
CA GLU A 102 -10.58 4.14 15.40
C GLU A 102 -11.70 4.89 16.16
N ALA A 103 -11.39 5.40 17.35
CA ALA A 103 -12.34 6.17 18.15
C ALA A 103 -12.65 7.54 17.52
N ASP A 104 -11.67 8.15 16.87
CA ASP A 104 -11.77 9.44 16.18
C ASP A 104 -11.05 9.40 14.82
N PRO A 105 -11.73 8.97 13.74
CA PRO A 105 -11.13 8.88 12.41
C PRO A 105 -10.84 10.24 11.77
N ASP A 106 -11.47 11.31 12.26
CA ASP A 106 -11.33 12.68 11.74
C ASP A 106 -10.26 13.49 12.49
N ARG A 107 -9.39 12.78 13.24
CA ARG A 107 -8.35 13.39 14.06
C ARG A 107 -7.43 14.28 13.23
N SER A 108 -7.28 15.52 13.68
CA SER A 108 -6.49 16.57 13.03
C SER A 108 -5.01 16.48 13.41
N PRO A 109 -4.07 16.83 12.51
CA PRO A 109 -4.27 17.36 11.16
C PRO A 109 -4.57 16.31 10.09
N LEU A 110 -5.44 16.69 9.15
CA LEU A 110 -5.69 15.96 7.92
C LEU A 110 -5.29 16.82 6.71
N ILE A 111 -4.82 16.16 5.65
CA ILE A 111 -4.59 16.80 4.36
C ILE A 111 -5.84 16.65 3.51
N ARG A 112 -6.53 17.77 3.28
CA ARG A 112 -7.76 17.80 2.49
C ARG A 112 -7.47 18.04 1.01
N VAL A 113 -8.35 17.54 0.16
CA VAL A 113 -8.37 17.96 -1.25
C VAL A 113 -8.91 19.38 -1.32
N ALA A 114 -8.13 20.28 -1.91
CA ALA A 114 -8.50 21.66 -2.15
C ALA A 114 -8.90 21.86 -3.61
N SER A 115 -9.77 22.83 -3.85
CA SER A 115 -10.13 23.32 -5.17
C SER A 115 -10.10 24.83 -5.19
N ARG A 116 -9.42 25.40 -6.19
CA ARG A 116 -9.34 26.85 -6.42
C ARG A 116 -9.79 27.17 -7.82
N GLY A 117 -10.76 28.07 -7.95
CA GLY A 117 -11.29 28.54 -9.22
C GLY A 117 -10.73 29.91 -9.61
N ALA A 118 -10.57 30.14 -10.91
CA ALA A 118 -10.25 31.43 -11.50
C ALA A 118 -11.14 31.68 -12.72
N VAL A 119 -11.72 32.88 -12.83
CA VAL A 119 -12.42 33.29 -14.06
C VAL A 119 -11.38 33.67 -15.10
N LEU A 120 -11.48 33.08 -16.29
CA LEU A 120 -10.60 33.37 -17.41
C LEU A 120 -11.11 34.63 -18.12
N ARG A 121 -10.28 35.66 -18.21
CA ARG A 121 -10.64 36.92 -18.88
C ARG A 121 -10.48 36.76 -20.39
N VAL A 122 -11.51 36.23 -21.04
CA VAL A 122 -11.57 36.10 -22.50
C VAL A 122 -12.74 36.90 -23.09
N PRO A 123 -12.63 37.43 -24.33
CA PRO A 123 -13.73 38.10 -25.01
C PRO A 123 -14.97 37.21 -25.19
N ALA A 124 -16.12 37.78 -25.52
CA ALA A 124 -17.31 37.02 -25.86
C ALA A 124 -17.27 36.52 -27.33
N GLY A 125 -18.02 35.47 -27.65
CA GLY A 125 -18.15 34.96 -29.02
C GLY A 125 -16.93 34.16 -29.51
N GLU A 126 -16.70 34.16 -30.82
CA GLU A 126 -15.61 33.41 -31.47
C GLU A 126 -14.21 33.86 -31.02
N GLU A 127 -14.03 35.16 -30.77
CA GLU A 127 -12.80 35.72 -30.21
C GLU A 127 -12.45 35.13 -28.85
N GLY A 128 -13.47 34.85 -28.03
CA GLY A 128 -13.32 34.17 -26.75
C GLY A 128 -12.86 32.73 -26.87
N SER A 129 -13.42 31.99 -27.83
CA SER A 129 -12.99 30.61 -28.11
C SER A 129 -11.54 30.58 -28.58
N ALA A 130 -11.17 31.47 -29.49
CA ALA A 130 -9.79 31.60 -29.97
C ALA A 130 -8.82 31.98 -28.83
N ALA A 131 -9.24 32.84 -27.91
CA ALA A 131 -8.43 33.18 -26.73
C ALA A 131 -8.21 31.98 -25.80
N ILE A 132 -9.24 31.12 -25.59
CA ILE A 132 -9.08 29.88 -24.83
C ILE A 132 -8.12 28.92 -25.54
N ASP A 133 -8.22 28.79 -26.87
CA ASP A 133 -7.32 27.93 -27.64
C ASP A 133 -5.85 28.40 -27.51
N LEU A 134 -5.60 29.72 -27.50
CA LEU A 134 -4.27 30.29 -27.26
C LEU A 134 -3.76 30.03 -25.83
N LEU A 135 -4.64 30.07 -24.83
CA LEU A 135 -4.29 29.70 -23.46
C LEU A 135 -3.93 28.21 -23.38
N GLU A 136 -4.74 27.33 -23.96
CA GLU A 136 -4.45 25.89 -24.02
C GLU A 136 -3.16 25.59 -24.79
N ASP A 137 -2.85 26.37 -25.84
CA ASP A 137 -1.59 26.27 -26.56
C ASP A 137 -0.40 26.72 -25.70
N THR A 138 -0.57 27.78 -24.89
CA THR A 138 0.44 28.22 -23.92
C THR A 138 0.71 27.13 -22.88
N ILE A 139 -0.34 26.50 -22.33
CA ILE A 139 -0.23 25.39 -21.38
C ILE A 139 0.49 24.20 -22.04
N ARG A 140 0.14 23.86 -23.29
CA ARG A 140 0.75 22.76 -24.04
C ARG A 140 2.26 22.91 -24.23
N HIS A 141 2.72 24.15 -24.40
CA HIS A 141 4.15 24.47 -24.59
C HIS A 141 4.92 24.66 -23.27
N ASP A 142 4.25 24.75 -22.12
CA ASP A 142 4.93 24.76 -20.82
C ASP A 142 5.32 23.34 -20.40
N ALA A 143 6.60 23.15 -20.16
CA ALA A 143 7.15 21.83 -19.85
C ALA A 143 6.64 21.26 -18.50
N ARG A 144 6.08 22.08 -17.61
CA ARG A 144 5.47 21.67 -16.34
C ARG A 144 4.02 21.21 -16.48
N CYS A 145 3.45 21.26 -17.67
CA CYS A 145 2.08 20.83 -17.92
C CYS A 145 2.04 19.62 -18.86
N GLU A 146 1.08 18.71 -18.63
CA GLU A 146 0.85 17.55 -19.48
C GLU A 146 -0.66 17.29 -19.63
N PRO A 147 -1.16 17.04 -20.85
CA PRO A 147 -2.58 16.75 -21.03
C PRO A 147 -2.97 15.45 -20.31
N ALA A 148 -4.12 15.46 -19.65
CA ALA A 148 -4.69 14.31 -18.96
C ALA A 148 -5.99 13.86 -19.62
N ALA A 149 -6.15 12.55 -19.79
CA ALA A 149 -7.42 11.97 -20.21
C ALA A 149 -8.45 12.10 -19.07
N PHE A 150 -9.71 12.32 -19.45
CA PHE A 150 -10.84 12.33 -18.52
C PHE A 150 -12.08 11.75 -19.20
N ASP A 151 -12.91 11.07 -18.42
CA ASP A 151 -14.15 10.47 -18.92
C ASP A 151 -15.31 11.48 -18.86
N ARG A 152 -15.69 12.01 -20.03
CA ARG A 152 -16.83 12.93 -20.16
C ARG A 152 -18.13 12.33 -19.66
N SER A 153 -18.34 11.02 -19.83
CA SER A 153 -19.59 10.36 -19.44
C SER A 153 -19.78 10.36 -17.92
N ALA A 154 -18.69 10.19 -17.15
CA ALA A 154 -18.71 10.29 -15.69
C ALA A 154 -19.07 11.69 -15.17
N TRP A 155 -18.81 12.76 -15.92
CA TRP A 155 -19.25 14.12 -15.56
C TRP A 155 -20.73 14.32 -15.84
N VAL A 156 -21.18 13.91 -17.02
CA VAL A 156 -22.59 14.00 -17.42
C VAL A 156 -23.48 13.16 -16.49
N ALA A 157 -23.04 11.96 -16.11
CA ALA A 157 -23.76 11.09 -15.17
C ALA A 157 -23.94 11.73 -13.78
N ARG A 158 -23.07 12.67 -13.40
CA ARG A 158 -23.15 13.46 -12.16
C ARG A 158 -23.88 14.79 -12.34
N ASN A 159 -24.56 14.99 -13.48
CA ASN A 159 -25.19 16.27 -13.86
C ASN A 159 -24.23 17.47 -13.79
N ALA A 160 -22.94 17.24 -14.07
CA ALA A 160 -21.92 18.27 -14.10
C ALA A 160 -21.46 18.51 -15.55
N ALA A 161 -21.18 19.76 -15.88
CA ALA A 161 -20.57 20.09 -17.17
C ALA A 161 -19.13 19.56 -17.21
N PRO A 162 -18.74 18.79 -18.23
CA PRO A 162 -17.36 18.30 -18.34
C PRO A 162 -16.40 19.46 -18.64
N PRO A 163 -15.14 19.38 -18.17
CA PRO A 163 -14.11 20.31 -18.61
C PRO A 163 -13.89 20.20 -20.11
N ARG A 164 -13.42 21.28 -20.74
CA ARG A 164 -12.95 21.29 -22.12
C ARG A 164 -11.65 20.48 -22.23
N SER A 165 -10.72 20.76 -21.34
CA SER A 165 -9.42 20.09 -21.23
C SER A 165 -9.00 19.92 -19.77
N VAL A 166 -8.14 18.93 -19.52
CA VAL A 166 -7.57 18.65 -18.20
C VAL A 166 -6.07 18.50 -18.37
N TRP A 167 -5.32 19.10 -17.46
CA TRP A 167 -3.85 19.14 -17.49
C TRP A 167 -3.31 18.74 -16.13
N ARG A 168 -2.24 17.95 -16.10
CA ARG A 168 -1.43 17.71 -14.89
C ARG A 168 -0.42 18.84 -14.76
N VAL A 169 -0.33 19.41 -13.56
CA VAL A 169 0.63 20.47 -13.22
C VAL A 169 1.74 19.88 -12.35
N TYR A 170 2.98 20.06 -12.77
CA TYR A 170 4.17 19.57 -12.08
C TYR A 170 4.98 20.69 -11.44
N GLU A 171 5.74 20.34 -10.40
CA GLU A 171 6.56 21.28 -9.61
C GLU A 171 7.72 21.89 -10.41
N THR A 172 8.38 21.09 -11.24
CA THR A 172 9.54 21.50 -12.05
C THR A 172 9.39 21.06 -13.50
N ALA A 173 10.15 21.71 -14.39
CA ALA A 173 10.20 21.30 -15.77
C ALA A 173 10.99 19.98 -15.91
N PRO A 174 10.67 19.15 -16.91
CA PRO A 174 11.51 18.02 -17.28
C PRO A 174 12.89 18.51 -17.74
N GLY A 175 13.95 17.83 -17.27
CA GLY A 175 15.34 18.12 -17.66
C GLY A 175 16.20 18.76 -16.58
N ASP A 176 15.59 19.23 -15.48
CA ASP A 176 16.30 19.84 -14.34
C ASP A 176 17.10 18.83 -13.48
N GLY A 177 17.30 17.59 -13.97
CA GLY A 177 18.00 16.52 -13.26
C GLY A 177 17.24 15.93 -12.06
N ARG A 178 15.99 16.37 -11.80
CA ARG A 178 15.13 15.86 -10.73
C ARG A 178 13.79 15.38 -11.30
N PRO A 179 13.23 14.26 -10.81
CA PRO A 179 11.87 13.85 -11.18
C PRO A 179 10.85 14.93 -10.80
N ALA A 180 10.00 15.30 -11.76
CA ALA A 180 9.04 16.39 -11.58
C ALA A 180 7.81 15.87 -10.81
N ARG A 181 7.60 16.38 -9.59
CA ARG A 181 6.48 15.95 -8.73
C ARG A 181 5.15 16.47 -9.25
N LEU A 182 4.12 15.62 -9.29
CA LEU A 182 2.75 16.01 -9.61
C LEU A 182 2.17 16.80 -8.44
N LEU A 183 1.61 17.97 -8.72
CA LEU A 183 1.02 18.85 -7.71
C LEU A 183 -0.51 18.85 -7.75
N ALA A 184 -1.09 19.04 -8.93
CA ALA A 184 -2.52 19.22 -9.09
C ALA A 184 -2.98 18.88 -10.52
N SER A 185 -4.29 18.76 -10.68
CA SER A 185 -4.96 18.77 -11.98
C SER A 185 -5.56 20.15 -12.23
N LEU A 186 -5.28 20.73 -13.38
CA LEU A 186 -5.85 21.97 -13.89
C LEU A 186 -6.95 21.61 -14.91
N LEU A 187 -8.18 21.98 -14.60
CA LEU A 187 -9.35 21.79 -15.44
C LEU A 187 -9.70 23.13 -16.09
N VAL A 188 -9.85 23.15 -17.41
CA VAL A 188 -10.27 24.35 -18.15
C VAL A 188 -11.70 24.13 -18.64
N PHE A 189 -12.60 25.04 -18.31
CA PHE A 189 -14.00 25.03 -18.74
C PHE A 189 -14.24 26.16 -19.75
N ALA A 190 -14.89 25.80 -20.86
CA ALA A 190 -15.34 26.78 -21.84
C ALA A 190 -16.57 27.55 -21.33
N ARG A 191 -16.93 28.62 -22.04
CA ARG A 191 -18.15 29.41 -21.74
C ARG A 191 -19.37 28.49 -21.78
N GLN A 192 -20.20 28.56 -20.73
CA GLN A 192 -21.51 27.91 -20.67
C GLN A 192 -22.60 28.98 -20.76
N THR A 193 -23.86 28.57 -20.93
CA THR A 193 -24.99 29.49 -21.10
C THR A 193 -25.10 30.49 -19.92
N ASP A 194 -24.76 30.04 -18.72
CA ASP A 194 -24.88 30.77 -17.45
C ASP A 194 -23.54 30.97 -16.72
N ARG A 195 -22.41 30.53 -17.30
CA ARG A 195 -21.08 30.64 -16.66
C ARG A 195 -20.02 31.16 -17.62
N GLU A 196 -19.25 32.12 -17.13
CA GLU A 196 -18.03 32.56 -17.80
C GLU A 196 -16.98 31.43 -17.82
N PRO A 197 -16.06 31.43 -18.80
CA PRO A 197 -14.96 30.48 -18.84
C PRO A 197 -14.15 30.51 -17.54
N GLU A 198 -13.84 29.33 -17.00
CA GLU A 198 -13.14 29.19 -15.73
C GLU A 198 -12.04 28.14 -15.80
N ALA A 199 -11.03 28.34 -14.96
CA ALA A 199 -9.99 27.37 -14.68
C ALA A 199 -10.11 26.92 -13.23
N VAL A 200 -10.06 25.61 -13.00
CA VAL A 200 -10.15 25.02 -11.66
C VAL A 200 -8.92 24.17 -11.41
N LEU A 201 -8.18 24.52 -10.36
CA LEU A 201 -7.04 23.74 -9.88
C LEU A 201 -7.49 22.84 -8.74
N GLN A 202 -7.23 21.53 -8.84
CA GLN A 202 -7.69 20.53 -7.90
C GLN A 202 -6.56 19.56 -7.51
N GLY A 203 -6.39 19.30 -6.21
CA GLY A 203 -5.35 18.44 -5.67
C GLY A 203 -5.36 18.47 -4.14
N PHE A 204 -4.31 17.94 -3.49
CA PHE A 204 -4.17 18.12 -2.04
C PHE A 204 -3.79 19.56 -1.70
N GLY A 205 -4.36 20.12 -0.63
CA GLY A 205 -4.19 21.54 -0.25
C GLY A 205 -2.75 22.07 -0.35
N PRO A 206 -1.77 21.45 0.35
CA PRO A 206 -0.38 21.89 0.27
C PRO A 206 0.21 21.86 -1.15
N ASP A 207 -0.24 20.96 -2.01
CA ASP A 207 0.24 20.85 -3.39
C ASP A 207 -0.45 21.84 -4.32
N VAL A 208 -1.75 22.10 -4.10
CA VAL A 208 -2.52 23.15 -4.77
C VAL A 208 -1.94 24.52 -4.46
N ASP A 209 -1.48 24.75 -3.23
CA ASP A 209 -0.82 25.99 -2.84
C ASP A 209 0.46 26.24 -3.66
N VAL A 210 1.24 25.18 -3.93
CA VAL A 210 2.44 25.25 -4.77
C VAL A 210 2.09 25.37 -6.25
N ALA A 211 1.04 24.69 -6.73
CA ALA A 211 0.63 24.73 -8.13
C ALA A 211 -0.07 26.05 -8.53
N THR A 212 -0.72 26.73 -7.59
CA THR A 212 -1.45 27.98 -7.82
C THR A 212 -0.63 29.04 -8.56
N PRO A 213 0.58 29.44 -8.09
CA PRO A 213 1.38 30.44 -8.81
C PRO A 213 1.84 29.98 -10.19
N ILE A 214 2.04 28.67 -10.41
CA ILE A 214 2.42 28.12 -11.72
C ILE A 214 1.27 28.30 -12.70
N ALA A 215 0.06 27.86 -12.32
CA ALA A 215 -1.13 27.96 -13.16
C ALA A 215 -1.55 29.43 -13.39
N ALA A 216 -1.47 30.28 -12.36
CA ALA A 216 -1.79 31.71 -12.45
C ALA A 216 -0.91 32.43 -13.49
N ALA A 217 0.40 32.15 -13.48
CA ALA A 217 1.34 32.73 -14.44
C ALA A 217 1.05 32.29 -15.89
N LEU A 218 0.65 31.03 -16.09
CA LEU A 218 0.34 30.48 -17.41
C LEU A 218 -0.96 31.04 -18.00
N LEU A 219 -1.97 31.20 -17.14
CA LEU A 219 -3.30 31.62 -17.56
C LEU A 219 -3.49 33.14 -17.54
N GLY A 220 -2.56 33.87 -16.93
CA GLY A 220 -2.71 35.32 -16.71
C GLY A 220 -3.90 35.66 -15.82
N CYS A 221 -4.22 34.81 -14.84
CA CYS A 221 -5.38 34.94 -13.98
C CYS A 221 -5.01 34.84 -12.49
N GLU A 222 -5.93 35.23 -11.63
CA GLU A 222 -5.81 35.06 -10.17
C GLU A 222 -6.79 33.97 -9.72
N PHE A 223 -6.26 32.94 -9.07
CA PHE A 223 -7.08 31.93 -8.41
C PHE A 223 -7.61 32.48 -7.09
N GLY A 224 -8.93 32.34 -6.89
CA GLY A 224 -9.60 32.76 -5.68
C GLY A 224 -9.22 31.92 -4.46
N ALA A 225 -9.77 32.32 -3.31
CA ALA A 225 -9.70 31.51 -2.10
C ALA A 225 -10.29 30.12 -2.33
N GLU A 226 -9.84 29.15 -1.52
CA GLU A 226 -10.34 27.78 -1.55
C GLU A 226 -11.87 27.77 -1.50
N ALA A 227 -12.49 27.13 -2.49
CA ALA A 227 -13.92 26.89 -2.43
C ALA A 227 -14.17 25.90 -1.28
N GLU A 228 -15.05 26.26 -0.34
CA GLU A 228 -15.37 25.43 0.82
C GLU A 228 -16.01 24.13 0.35
N ALA A 229 -15.18 23.10 0.15
CA ALA A 229 -15.61 21.83 -0.40
C ALA A 229 -15.97 20.89 0.75
N ALA A 230 -17.12 21.14 1.37
CA ALA A 230 -17.69 20.25 2.37
C ALA A 230 -17.84 18.83 1.78
N GLY A 231 -17.29 17.83 2.46
CA GLY A 231 -17.38 16.42 2.05
C GLY A 231 -16.30 15.93 1.08
N MET A 232 -15.26 16.73 0.78
CA MET A 232 -14.12 16.23 0.00
C MET A 232 -13.29 15.20 0.78
N PRO A 233 -12.72 14.19 0.09
CA PRO A 233 -11.83 13.22 0.71
C PRO A 233 -10.67 13.90 1.43
N ALA A 234 -10.30 13.35 2.58
CA ALA A 234 -9.11 13.74 3.32
C ALA A 234 -8.20 12.52 3.52
N THR A 235 -6.92 12.77 3.74
CA THR A 235 -5.95 11.72 4.02
C THR A 235 -5.02 12.14 5.16
N THR A 236 -4.37 11.17 5.80
CA THR A 236 -3.35 11.48 6.82
C THR A 236 -2.12 12.09 6.14
N PRO A 237 -1.35 12.95 6.83
CA PRO A 237 -0.14 13.53 6.26
C PRO A 237 0.91 12.49 5.81
N THR A 238 1.02 11.37 6.54
CA THR A 238 1.88 10.24 6.13
C THR A 238 1.43 9.66 4.80
N ASN A 239 0.14 9.36 4.63
CA ASN A 239 -0.40 8.80 3.38
C ASN A 239 -0.29 9.78 2.20
N TRP A 240 -0.46 11.09 2.46
CA TRP A 240 -0.23 12.13 1.45
C TRP A 240 1.22 12.08 0.93
N LEU A 241 2.21 11.99 1.82
CA LEU A 241 3.62 11.91 1.43
C LEU A 241 3.93 10.62 0.65
N LEU A 242 3.46 9.46 1.15
CA LEU A 242 3.66 8.16 0.50
C LEU A 242 2.93 8.04 -0.84
N GLY A 243 1.85 8.79 -1.04
CA GLY A 243 1.08 8.87 -2.29
C GLY A 243 1.64 9.84 -3.33
N SER A 244 2.80 10.46 -3.08
CA SER A 244 3.42 11.41 -4.01
C SER A 244 3.71 10.75 -5.37
N GLN A 245 3.28 11.39 -6.45
CA GLN A 245 3.53 10.92 -7.82
C GLN A 245 4.57 11.79 -8.50
N PHE A 246 5.39 11.17 -9.34
CA PHE A 246 6.44 11.85 -10.11
C PHE A 246 6.28 11.55 -11.58
N ARG A 247 6.45 12.57 -12.41
CA ARG A 247 6.34 12.46 -13.87
C ARG A 247 7.31 11.43 -14.42
N MET A 248 6.78 10.59 -15.30
CA MET A 248 7.60 9.73 -16.13
C MET A 248 8.00 10.44 -17.40
N GLN A 249 9.29 10.74 -17.54
CA GLN A 249 9.82 11.15 -18.83
C GLN A 249 10.10 9.89 -19.64
N SER A 250 9.19 9.55 -20.53
CA SER A 250 9.49 8.54 -21.54
C SER A 250 10.64 9.02 -22.41
N PRO A 251 11.67 8.20 -22.66
CA PRO A 251 12.74 8.57 -23.55
C PRO A 251 12.19 8.87 -24.95
N SER A 252 12.65 9.95 -25.58
CA SER A 252 12.20 10.40 -26.90
C SER A 252 12.60 9.45 -28.03
N THR A 253 13.57 8.58 -27.77
CA THR A 253 14.00 7.50 -28.66
C THR A 253 13.78 6.16 -27.95
N ARG A 254 13.52 5.12 -28.75
CA ARG A 254 13.47 3.76 -28.22
C ARG A 254 14.80 3.47 -27.52
N PRO A 255 14.81 3.11 -26.23
CA PRO A 255 16.02 2.73 -25.54
C PRO A 255 16.57 1.43 -26.16
N PRO A 256 17.89 1.25 -26.21
CA PRO A 256 18.47 -0.01 -26.65
C PRO A 256 17.99 -1.15 -25.72
N THR A 257 17.85 -2.35 -26.28
CA THR A 257 17.60 -3.55 -25.48
C THR A 257 18.73 -3.73 -24.48
N ALA A 258 18.38 -3.92 -23.22
CA ALA A 258 19.38 -4.09 -22.16
C ALA A 258 20.08 -5.45 -22.28
N PRO A 259 21.41 -5.51 -22.08
CA PRO A 259 22.11 -6.78 -22.03
C PRO A 259 21.55 -7.74 -20.97
N PRO A 260 21.72 -9.07 -21.14
CA PRO A 260 21.36 -10.04 -20.12
C PRO A 260 22.04 -9.72 -18.77
N GLY A 261 21.27 -9.71 -17.69
CA GLY A 261 21.76 -9.39 -16.34
C GLY A 261 21.87 -7.89 -16.04
N GLU A 262 21.61 -7.01 -17.01
CA GLU A 262 21.69 -5.56 -16.80
C GLU A 262 20.29 -4.92 -16.64
N PRO A 263 20.17 -3.85 -15.81
CA PRO A 263 18.95 -3.07 -15.68
C PRO A 263 18.51 -2.47 -17.03
N SER A 264 17.22 -2.58 -17.32
CA SER A 264 16.60 -1.91 -18.46
C SER A 264 16.39 -0.43 -18.20
N ALA A 265 16.10 0.33 -19.26
CA ALA A 265 15.69 1.73 -19.13
C ALA A 265 14.44 1.88 -18.23
N PHE A 266 13.53 0.90 -18.27
CA PHE A 266 12.37 0.84 -17.38
C PHE A 266 12.79 0.68 -15.91
N ASP A 267 13.75 -0.20 -15.61
CA ASP A 267 14.24 -0.38 -14.23
C ASP A 267 14.87 0.88 -13.66
N LEU A 268 15.73 1.53 -14.44
CA LEU A 268 16.37 2.79 -14.06
C LEU A 268 15.32 3.88 -13.82
N PHE A 269 14.32 3.94 -14.68
CA PHE A 269 13.23 4.89 -14.58
C PHE A 269 12.40 4.67 -13.29
N MET A 270 11.99 3.42 -13.01
CA MET A 270 11.25 3.09 -11.78
C MET A 270 12.09 3.32 -10.52
N GLN A 271 13.41 3.07 -10.59
CA GLN A 271 14.32 3.36 -9.49
C GLN A 271 14.37 4.87 -9.19
N GLN A 272 14.52 5.71 -10.21
CA GLN A 272 14.52 7.17 -10.03
C GLN A 272 13.23 7.69 -9.39
N GLN A 273 12.08 7.11 -9.74
CA GLN A 273 10.80 7.47 -9.09
C GLN A 273 10.78 7.08 -7.60
N ARG A 274 11.22 5.85 -7.27
CA ARG A 274 11.31 5.40 -5.88
C ARG A 274 12.25 6.29 -5.08
N ASP A 275 13.42 6.61 -5.62
CA ASP A 275 14.40 7.48 -4.97
C ASP A 275 13.83 8.87 -4.70
N ALA A 276 13.10 9.45 -5.65
CA ALA A 276 12.45 10.75 -5.47
C ALA A 276 11.35 10.72 -4.41
N LEU A 277 10.52 9.67 -4.40
CA LEU A 277 9.49 9.46 -3.38
C LEU A 277 10.12 9.38 -1.99
N TRP A 278 11.09 8.49 -1.80
CA TRP A 278 11.69 8.27 -0.48
C TRP A 278 12.54 9.45 -0.03
N THR A 279 13.24 10.12 -0.95
CA THR A 279 13.94 11.38 -0.66
C THR A 279 12.98 12.43 -0.11
N ARG A 280 11.82 12.63 -0.75
CA ARG A 280 10.79 13.55 -0.26
C ARG A 280 10.26 13.12 1.10
N PHE A 281 9.89 11.86 1.26
CA PHE A 281 9.38 11.34 2.52
C PHE A 281 10.37 11.60 3.67
N LEU A 282 11.65 11.25 3.47
CA LEU A 282 12.73 11.42 4.44
C LEU A 282 13.07 12.88 4.75
N GLN A 283 12.73 13.82 3.86
CA GLN A 283 12.96 15.25 4.05
C GLN A 283 11.77 15.94 4.73
N VAL A 284 10.54 15.57 4.37
CA VAL A 284 9.33 16.32 4.74
C VAL A 284 8.63 15.72 5.96
N TRP A 285 8.57 14.40 6.08
CA TRP A 285 7.84 13.72 7.16
C TRP A 285 8.29 14.12 8.58
N PRO A 286 9.61 14.28 8.90
CA PRO A 286 10.06 14.66 10.25
C PRO A 286 9.51 16.00 10.75
N ASP A 287 9.17 16.88 9.81
CA ASP A 287 8.74 18.25 10.03
C ASP A 287 7.25 18.44 9.68
N THR A 288 6.55 17.34 9.41
CA THR A 288 5.10 17.35 9.14
C THR A 288 4.32 17.10 10.42
N PRO A 289 3.37 17.97 10.81
CA PRO A 289 2.45 17.73 11.91
C PRO A 289 1.62 16.46 11.71
N LEU A 290 1.52 15.60 12.74
CA LEU A 290 0.81 14.33 12.65
C LEU A 290 -0.35 14.23 13.65
N PRO A 291 -1.50 13.63 13.26
CA PRO A 291 -2.63 13.45 14.16
C PRO A 291 -2.29 12.55 15.35
N GLU A 292 -1.51 11.50 15.13
CA GLU A 292 -1.07 10.55 16.17
C GLU A 292 -0.18 11.21 17.23
N LEU A 293 0.46 12.33 16.87
CA LEU A 293 1.28 13.17 17.72
C LEU A 293 0.55 14.43 18.20
N LEU A 294 -0.79 14.44 18.12
CA LEU A 294 -1.64 15.56 18.55
C LEU A 294 -1.27 16.88 17.86
N GLY A 295 -0.95 16.82 16.57
CA GLY A 295 -0.58 17.98 15.76
C GLY A 295 0.87 18.45 15.93
N LYS A 296 1.71 17.74 16.70
CA LYS A 296 3.16 17.98 16.73
C LYS A 296 3.84 17.32 15.55
N THR A 297 5.00 17.84 15.16
CA THR A 297 5.90 17.13 14.24
C THR A 297 6.68 16.04 14.98
N PRO A 298 7.17 14.99 14.29
CA PRO A 298 8.08 14.01 14.87
C PRO A 298 9.26 14.65 15.60
N ARG A 299 9.95 15.64 15.01
CA ARG A 299 11.07 16.34 15.66
C ARG A 299 10.66 17.05 16.96
N GLN A 300 9.48 17.68 16.98
CA GLN A 300 8.97 18.34 18.17
C GLN A 300 8.56 17.34 19.25
N ALA A 301 7.97 16.22 18.86
CA ALA A 301 7.53 15.17 19.78
C ALA A 301 8.69 14.48 20.51
N LEU A 302 9.87 14.38 19.89
CA LEU A 302 11.06 13.79 20.51
C LEU A 302 11.57 14.53 21.76
N ALA A 303 11.16 15.78 21.99
CA ALA A 303 11.55 16.54 23.18
C ALA A 303 10.86 16.06 24.47
N ASP A 304 9.75 15.31 24.36
CA ASP A 304 9.00 14.76 25.48
C ASP A 304 9.08 13.22 25.46
N LYS A 305 9.20 12.57 26.63
CA LYS A 305 9.40 11.12 26.68
C LYS A 305 8.20 10.34 26.17
N GLU A 306 6.99 10.78 26.48
CA GLU A 306 5.77 10.08 26.07
C GLU A 306 5.50 10.27 24.58
N ALA A 307 5.66 11.50 24.08
CA ALA A 307 5.53 11.80 22.67
C ALA A 307 6.66 11.17 21.82
N ALA A 308 7.89 11.07 22.34
CA ALA A 308 9.00 10.36 21.70
C ALA A 308 8.67 8.88 21.48
N ARG A 309 8.02 8.23 22.45
CA ARG A 309 7.57 6.84 22.31
C ARG A 309 6.51 6.68 21.23
N ARG A 310 5.60 7.66 21.06
CA ARG A 310 4.64 7.66 19.94
C ARG A 310 5.37 7.75 18.59
N VAL A 311 6.42 8.57 18.49
CA VAL A 311 7.26 8.63 17.28
C VAL A 311 7.95 7.28 17.02
N GLU A 312 8.52 6.67 18.06
CA GLU A 312 9.15 5.35 17.94
C GLU A 312 8.16 4.26 17.52
N ALA A 313 6.91 4.32 18.01
CA ALA A 313 5.85 3.41 17.61
C ALA A 313 5.48 3.56 16.12
N LEU A 314 5.36 4.78 15.60
CA LEU A 314 5.11 5.05 14.18
C LEU A 314 6.22 4.48 13.30
N VAL A 315 7.48 4.72 13.67
CA VAL A 315 8.64 4.23 12.90
C VAL A 315 8.70 2.70 12.94
N THR A 316 8.48 2.10 14.12
CA THR A 316 8.49 0.63 14.28
C THR A 316 7.37 -0.03 13.49
N GLU A 317 6.17 0.55 13.46
CA GLU A 317 5.07 0.06 12.63
C GLU A 317 5.41 0.17 11.14
N GLY A 318 5.99 1.30 10.71
CA GLY A 318 6.46 1.51 9.34
C GLY A 318 7.49 0.48 8.90
N GLU A 319 8.48 0.18 9.74
CA GLU A 319 9.51 -0.85 9.47
C GLU A 319 8.91 -2.26 9.38
N ALA A 320 7.96 -2.59 10.25
CA ALA A 320 7.40 -3.94 10.38
C ALA A 320 6.35 -4.28 9.33
N THR A 321 5.51 -3.30 8.94
CA THR A 321 4.29 -3.52 8.14
C THR A 321 4.41 -3.05 6.69
N SER A 322 5.54 -2.45 6.33
CA SER A 322 5.82 -2.05 4.95
C SER A 322 5.75 -3.25 4.00
N ARG A 323 4.85 -3.18 3.01
CA ARG A 323 4.65 -4.23 2.00
C ARG A 323 5.79 -4.35 0.99
N ARG A 324 6.59 -3.30 0.85
CA ARG A 324 7.72 -3.24 -0.07
C ARG A 324 9.01 -3.06 0.71
N ARG A 325 10.07 -3.72 0.25
CA ARG A 325 11.42 -3.60 0.81
C ARG A 325 11.95 -2.17 0.87
N ASP A 326 11.79 -1.40 -0.21
CA ASP A 326 12.24 0.00 -0.27
C ASP A 326 11.56 0.90 0.76
N ALA A 327 10.28 0.65 1.05
CA ALA A 327 9.54 1.35 2.11
C ALA A 327 10.09 1.01 3.50
N ALA A 328 10.34 -0.26 3.78
CA ALA A 328 10.92 -0.69 5.06
C ALA A 328 12.32 -0.07 5.26
N ASP A 329 13.14 -0.06 4.21
CA ASP A 329 14.49 0.53 4.23
C ASP A 329 14.42 2.06 4.46
N ALA A 330 13.45 2.76 3.84
CA ALA A 330 13.22 4.19 4.08
C ALA A 330 12.77 4.49 5.52
N TRP A 331 11.95 3.64 6.14
CA TRP A 331 11.61 3.79 7.56
C TRP A 331 12.81 3.53 8.49
N ALA A 332 13.67 2.57 8.16
CA ALA A 332 14.91 2.34 8.89
C ALA A 332 15.88 3.54 8.76
N GLU A 333 15.96 4.17 7.58
CA GLU A 333 16.71 5.42 7.42
C GLU A 333 16.09 6.57 8.23
N MET A 334 14.75 6.66 8.24
CA MET A 334 14.01 7.65 9.04
C MET A 334 14.36 7.54 10.53
N ARG A 335 14.42 6.31 11.07
CA ARG A 335 14.86 6.04 12.43
C ARG A 335 16.21 6.70 12.73
N GLY A 336 17.19 6.49 11.85
CA GLY A 336 18.53 7.07 11.96
C GLY A 336 18.51 8.61 11.91
N ARG A 337 17.72 9.21 11.01
CA ARG A 337 17.59 10.68 10.88
C ARG A 337 16.95 11.34 12.11
N LEU A 338 16.09 10.63 12.81
CA LEU A 338 15.45 11.07 14.05
C LEU A 338 16.31 10.82 15.29
N GLY A 339 17.44 10.12 15.16
CA GLY A 339 18.31 9.78 16.28
C GLY A 339 17.68 8.76 17.24
N LEU A 340 16.70 7.98 16.77
CA LEU A 340 16.10 6.89 17.54
C LEU A 340 17.08 5.72 17.66
N ALA A 341 16.97 4.95 18.75
CA ALA A 341 17.80 3.79 18.95
C ALA A 341 17.55 2.74 17.84
N THR A 342 18.64 2.18 17.30
CA THR A 342 18.56 1.09 16.34
C THR A 342 17.95 -0.14 17.02
N ALA A 343 16.93 -0.72 16.38
CA ALA A 343 16.28 -1.90 16.88
C ALA A 343 17.26 -3.09 16.91
N VAL A 344 17.37 -3.74 18.07
CA VAL A 344 18.32 -4.86 18.26
C VAL A 344 17.71 -6.16 17.69
N PRO A 345 18.51 -7.01 17.02
CA PRO A 345 18.08 -8.35 16.61
C PRO A 345 17.59 -9.19 17.80
N ILE A 346 16.52 -9.95 17.60
CA ILE A 346 15.89 -10.77 18.64
C ILE A 346 16.28 -12.22 18.44
N THR A 347 16.82 -12.84 19.49
CA THR A 347 17.00 -14.30 19.54
C THR A 347 15.85 -14.91 20.31
N ALA A 348 15.16 -15.88 19.70
CA ALA A 348 14.07 -16.64 20.31
C ALA A 348 14.17 -18.09 19.84
N THR A 349 13.80 -19.04 20.70
CA THR A 349 13.78 -20.46 20.31
C THR A 349 12.41 -20.83 19.72
N HIS A 350 11.33 -20.35 20.34
CA HIS A 350 9.97 -20.52 19.83
C HIS A 350 9.37 -19.15 19.47
N PRO A 351 9.80 -18.53 18.34
CA PRO A 351 9.44 -17.15 18.00
C PRO A 351 7.93 -16.91 17.88
N LEU A 352 7.16 -17.90 17.43
CA LEU A 352 5.70 -17.75 17.29
C LEU A 352 4.97 -17.69 18.64
N ASP A 353 5.57 -18.22 19.70
CA ASP A 353 5.01 -18.24 21.06
C ASP A 353 5.58 -17.10 21.92
N GLU A 354 6.86 -16.78 21.72
CA GLU A 354 7.63 -15.85 22.56
C GLU A 354 7.64 -14.41 22.04
N VAL A 355 7.52 -14.20 20.72
CA VAL A 355 7.78 -12.90 20.09
C VAL A 355 6.52 -12.38 19.40
N PRO A 356 6.06 -11.15 19.75
CA PRO A 356 4.93 -10.53 19.08
C PRO A 356 5.15 -10.35 17.57
N PRO A 357 4.11 -10.49 16.72
CA PRO A 357 4.25 -10.42 15.27
C PRO A 357 4.94 -9.17 14.73
N LEU A 358 4.71 -8.01 15.36
CA LEU A 358 5.34 -6.75 14.95
C LEU A 358 6.87 -6.81 15.01
N ARG A 359 7.45 -7.69 15.85
CA ARG A 359 8.91 -7.85 16.00
C ARG A 359 9.49 -9.00 15.18
N TRP A 360 8.69 -9.78 14.45
CA TRP A 360 9.21 -10.90 13.66
C TRP A 360 10.25 -10.45 12.62
N HIS A 361 10.09 -9.23 12.09
CA HIS A 361 11.06 -8.62 11.19
C HIS A 361 12.42 -8.29 11.83
N ARG A 362 12.60 -8.49 13.15
CA ARG A 362 13.87 -8.33 13.90
C ARG A 362 14.47 -9.66 14.34
N LEU A 363 13.81 -10.79 14.10
CA LEU A 363 14.33 -12.11 14.48
C LEU A 363 15.69 -12.39 13.83
N ASP A 364 16.54 -13.09 14.57
CA ASP A 364 17.76 -13.70 14.05
C ASP A 364 17.42 -15.05 13.40
N LEU A 365 16.93 -14.96 12.17
CA LEU A 365 16.41 -16.10 11.41
C LEU A 365 17.48 -17.15 11.07
N GLN A 366 18.77 -16.79 11.13
CA GLN A 366 19.88 -17.71 10.92
C GLN A 366 20.07 -18.67 12.10
N ARG A 367 19.56 -18.32 13.28
CA ARG A 367 19.67 -19.15 14.50
C ARG A 367 18.46 -20.03 14.75
N LEU A 368 17.36 -19.77 14.04
CA LEU A 368 16.16 -20.61 14.12
C LEU A 368 16.43 -21.97 13.48
N ASP A 369 15.88 -23.02 14.10
CA ASP A 369 15.76 -24.30 13.43
C ASP A 369 14.82 -24.19 12.21
N LEU A 370 14.89 -25.17 11.33
CA LEU A 370 14.18 -25.13 10.05
C LEU A 370 12.66 -25.12 10.24
N ASP A 371 12.12 -25.82 11.25
CA ASP A 371 10.68 -25.91 11.47
C ASP A 371 10.11 -24.60 12.02
N GLN A 372 10.82 -23.96 12.96
CA GLN A 372 10.47 -22.64 13.45
C GLN A 372 10.58 -21.59 12.35
N LEU A 373 11.61 -21.67 11.50
CA LEU A 373 11.79 -20.76 10.38
C LEU A 373 10.64 -20.89 9.35
N ARG A 374 10.23 -22.12 9.01
CA ARG A 374 9.04 -22.38 8.18
C ARG A 374 7.77 -21.81 8.81
N GLY A 375 7.59 -22.04 10.11
CA GLY A 375 6.45 -21.51 10.86
C GLY A 375 6.38 -19.98 10.80
N VAL A 376 7.52 -19.29 10.99
CA VAL A 376 7.61 -17.83 10.87
C VAL A 376 7.30 -17.38 9.45
N PHE A 377 7.86 -18.02 8.42
CA PHE A 377 7.61 -17.68 7.02
C PHE A 377 6.12 -17.72 6.68
N VAL A 378 5.45 -18.86 6.92
CA VAL A 378 4.02 -19.05 6.61
C VAL A 378 3.15 -18.11 7.44
N THR A 379 3.38 -18.04 8.76
CA THR A 379 2.54 -17.22 9.63
C THR A 379 2.71 -15.73 9.36
N ALA A 380 3.92 -15.27 9.07
CA ALA A 380 4.17 -13.88 8.71
C ALA A 380 3.46 -13.50 7.40
N LEU A 381 3.50 -14.40 6.41
CA LEU A 381 2.82 -14.21 5.14
C LEU A 381 1.30 -14.12 5.32
N ASP A 382 0.69 -15.09 6.02
CA ASP A 382 -0.75 -15.12 6.28
C ASP A 382 -1.23 -13.91 7.10
N ALA A 383 -0.41 -13.43 8.03
CA ALA A 383 -0.72 -12.28 8.87
C ALA A 383 -0.37 -10.92 8.22
N GLY A 384 0.21 -10.91 7.03
CA GLY A 384 0.59 -9.69 6.29
C GLY A 384 1.82 -8.96 6.83
N PHE A 385 2.71 -9.64 7.56
CA PHE A 385 4.01 -9.12 8.00
C PHE A 385 5.08 -9.39 6.94
N GLU A 386 4.91 -8.72 5.80
CA GLU A 386 5.66 -8.97 4.56
C GLU A 386 7.17 -8.88 4.75
N ARG A 387 7.66 -7.90 5.52
CA ARG A 387 9.11 -7.77 5.80
C ARG A 387 9.67 -8.98 6.57
N ALA A 388 8.90 -9.54 7.50
CA ALA A 388 9.30 -10.75 8.20
C ALA A 388 9.28 -11.97 7.28
N ALA A 389 8.26 -12.08 6.42
CA ALA A 389 8.14 -13.14 5.43
C ALA A 389 9.28 -13.11 4.40
N GLU A 390 9.64 -11.93 3.86
CA GLU A 390 10.78 -11.75 2.95
C GLU A 390 12.09 -12.20 3.59
N ARG A 391 12.37 -11.75 4.83
CA ARG A 391 13.59 -12.14 5.55
C ARG A 391 13.61 -13.65 5.85
N ALA A 392 12.45 -14.24 6.15
CA ALA A 392 12.32 -15.68 6.38
C ALA A 392 12.54 -16.49 5.10
N ALA A 393 12.01 -16.03 3.97
CA ALA A 393 12.27 -16.61 2.65
C ALA A 393 13.76 -16.58 2.29
N GLU A 394 14.43 -15.43 2.46
CA GLU A 394 15.88 -15.31 2.24
C GLU A 394 16.67 -16.29 3.13
N ALA A 395 16.28 -16.43 4.40
CA ALA A 395 16.90 -17.36 5.33
C ALA A 395 16.63 -18.83 4.97
N LEU A 396 15.44 -19.19 4.49
CA LEU A 396 15.09 -20.54 4.01
C LEU A 396 15.93 -20.92 2.79
N LEU A 397 16.09 -20.02 1.83
CA LEU A 397 16.89 -20.26 0.64
C LEU A 397 18.37 -20.48 0.96
N ALA A 398 18.88 -19.86 2.02
CA ALA A 398 20.23 -20.07 2.51
C ALA A 398 20.44 -21.45 3.18
N ARG A 399 19.37 -22.21 3.48
CA ARG A 399 19.47 -23.53 4.10
C ARG A 399 19.70 -24.63 3.04
N PRO A 400 20.79 -25.42 3.12
CA PRO A 400 20.99 -26.55 2.22
C PRO A 400 19.92 -27.64 2.40
N GLU A 401 19.38 -27.80 3.60
CA GLU A 401 18.37 -28.79 3.96
C GLU A 401 16.92 -28.41 3.59
N ALA A 402 16.67 -27.19 3.09
CA ALA A 402 15.34 -26.79 2.65
C ALA A 402 14.82 -27.71 1.53
N SER A 403 13.53 -28.04 1.53
CA SER A 403 12.92 -28.85 0.48
C SER A 403 12.78 -28.07 -0.84
N PRO A 404 12.67 -28.75 -2.01
CA PRO A 404 12.34 -28.08 -3.26
C PRO A 404 11.04 -27.25 -3.20
N GLU A 405 10.05 -27.71 -2.44
CA GLU A 405 8.78 -27.02 -2.20
C GLU A 405 8.97 -25.73 -1.39
N GLU A 406 9.76 -25.77 -0.31
CA GLU A 406 10.08 -24.57 0.47
C GLU A 406 10.85 -23.52 -0.34
N ARG A 407 11.79 -23.99 -1.17
CA ARG A 407 12.52 -23.09 -2.07
C ARG A 407 11.60 -22.48 -3.11
N TRP A 408 10.66 -23.27 -3.65
CA TRP A 408 9.66 -22.79 -4.59
C TRP A 408 8.81 -21.67 -3.98
N GLU A 409 8.26 -21.88 -2.78
CA GLU A 409 7.43 -20.88 -2.08
C GLU A 409 8.22 -19.62 -1.74
N SER A 410 9.45 -19.79 -1.23
CA SER A 410 10.33 -18.68 -0.88
C SER A 410 10.70 -17.84 -2.11
N LEU A 411 11.08 -18.48 -3.23
CA LEU A 411 11.37 -17.78 -4.48
C LEU A 411 10.12 -17.14 -5.08
N GLY A 412 8.94 -17.78 -4.96
CA GLY A 412 7.67 -17.21 -5.40
C GLY A 412 7.34 -15.88 -4.70
N LEU A 413 7.51 -15.82 -3.37
CA LEU A 413 7.36 -14.57 -2.62
C LEU A 413 8.40 -13.54 -3.07
N LEU A 414 9.67 -13.93 -3.18
CA LEU A 414 10.74 -12.99 -3.53
C LEU A 414 10.66 -12.47 -4.97
N GLU A 415 10.10 -13.25 -5.90
CA GLU A 415 9.81 -12.81 -7.27
C GLU A 415 8.77 -11.69 -7.27
N ASP A 416 7.64 -11.92 -6.59
CA ASP A 416 6.56 -10.93 -6.48
C ASP A 416 7.09 -9.60 -5.93
N ARG A 417 8.01 -9.68 -4.96
CA ARG A 417 8.59 -8.52 -4.26
C ARG A 417 9.85 -7.92 -4.89
N ALA A 418 10.44 -8.57 -5.89
CA ALA A 418 11.66 -8.07 -6.52
C ALA A 418 11.42 -6.72 -7.21
N LEU A 419 12.24 -5.71 -6.86
CA LEU A 419 12.10 -4.33 -7.34
C LEU A 419 12.67 -4.09 -8.74
N SER A 420 13.50 -5.02 -9.23
CA SER A 420 14.14 -4.95 -10.55
C SER A 420 13.75 -6.15 -11.39
N SER A 421 13.58 -5.90 -12.69
CA SER A 421 13.32 -6.95 -13.67
C SER A 421 14.47 -7.94 -13.78
N VAL A 422 15.72 -7.50 -13.56
CA VAL A 422 16.90 -8.39 -13.50
C VAL A 422 16.73 -9.43 -12.41
N ARG A 423 16.41 -9.01 -11.19
CA ARG A 423 16.24 -9.94 -10.07
C ARG A 423 15.04 -10.85 -10.27
N LYS A 424 13.94 -10.35 -10.85
CA LYS A 424 12.79 -11.18 -11.24
C LYS A 424 13.18 -12.28 -12.21
N LEU A 425 13.95 -11.94 -13.25
CA LEU A 425 14.41 -12.91 -14.25
C LEU A 425 15.37 -13.95 -13.69
N GLU A 426 16.27 -13.57 -12.77
CA GLU A 426 17.13 -14.51 -12.04
C GLU A 426 16.29 -15.51 -11.24
N ILE A 427 15.33 -15.01 -10.46
CA ILE A 427 14.45 -15.85 -9.64
C ILE A 427 13.60 -16.78 -10.52
N LEU A 428 13.05 -16.28 -11.64
CA LEU A 428 12.29 -17.09 -12.58
C LEU A 428 13.14 -18.21 -13.20
N ALA A 429 14.43 -17.96 -13.47
CA ALA A 429 15.34 -19.00 -13.94
C ALA A 429 15.58 -20.08 -12.87
N GLU A 430 15.73 -19.69 -11.60
CA GLU A 430 15.83 -20.63 -10.47
C GLU A 430 14.53 -21.45 -10.31
N LEU A 431 13.36 -20.80 -10.38
CA LEU A 431 12.05 -21.45 -10.31
C LEU A 431 11.85 -22.47 -11.45
N ARG A 432 12.28 -22.18 -12.68
CA ARG A 432 12.22 -23.15 -13.78
C ARG A 432 13.02 -24.43 -13.47
N GLY A 433 14.18 -24.31 -12.84
CA GLY A 433 14.97 -25.46 -12.39
C GLY A 433 14.21 -26.32 -11.37
N LEU A 434 13.51 -25.67 -10.43
CA LEU A 434 12.67 -26.35 -9.45
C LEU A 434 11.40 -26.95 -10.07
N ALA A 435 10.77 -26.29 -11.04
CA ALA A 435 9.58 -26.80 -11.74
C ALA A 435 9.84 -28.18 -12.34
N ALA A 436 11.01 -28.37 -12.96
CA ALA A 436 11.42 -29.65 -13.52
C ALA A 436 11.57 -30.74 -12.45
N THR A 437 12.09 -30.40 -11.27
CA THR A 437 12.26 -31.33 -10.14
C THR A 437 10.90 -31.71 -9.54
N LEU A 438 10.03 -30.72 -9.36
CA LEU A 438 8.68 -30.88 -8.81
C LEU A 438 7.67 -31.44 -9.81
N LYS A 439 8.04 -31.56 -11.09
CA LYS A 439 7.13 -31.89 -12.21
C LYS A 439 5.94 -30.93 -12.28
N ALA A 440 6.17 -29.68 -11.92
CA ALA A 440 5.18 -28.62 -12.01
C ALA A 440 5.06 -28.11 -13.46
N ASN A 441 3.87 -27.61 -13.80
CA ASN A 441 3.63 -26.93 -15.08
C ASN A 441 4.31 -25.54 -15.06
N ASP A 442 5.12 -25.24 -16.06
CA ASP A 442 5.90 -24.01 -16.19
C ASP A 442 5.18 -22.89 -16.96
N GLY A 443 3.97 -23.12 -17.48
CA GLY A 443 3.24 -22.14 -18.26
C GLY A 443 2.94 -20.83 -17.50
N MET A 444 2.73 -20.88 -16.19
CA MET A 444 2.57 -19.66 -15.38
C MET A 444 3.90 -18.90 -15.18
N LEU A 445 5.03 -19.61 -15.15
CA LEU A 445 6.35 -18.97 -15.12
C LEU A 445 6.62 -18.25 -16.44
N ASP A 446 6.22 -18.84 -17.57
CA ASP A 446 6.32 -18.20 -18.89
C ASP A 446 5.48 -16.94 -19.00
N VAL A 447 4.23 -16.93 -18.50
CA VAL A 447 3.39 -15.72 -18.49
C VAL A 447 4.02 -14.63 -17.63
N THR A 448 4.56 -15.01 -16.48
CA THR A 448 5.23 -14.06 -15.56
C THR A 448 6.50 -13.50 -16.21
N GLU A 449 7.33 -14.35 -16.83
CA GLU A 449 8.50 -13.89 -17.58
C GLU A 449 8.10 -12.98 -18.74
N LEU A 450 7.06 -13.33 -19.50
CA LEU A 450 6.57 -12.52 -20.62
C LEU A 450 6.20 -11.11 -20.16
N ARG A 451 5.46 -10.96 -19.05
CA ARG A 451 5.14 -9.65 -18.48
C ARG A 451 6.40 -8.84 -18.21
N VAL A 452 7.42 -9.44 -17.58
CA VAL A 452 8.70 -8.77 -17.27
C VAL A 452 9.46 -8.39 -18.55
N ARG A 453 9.52 -9.28 -19.54
CA ARG A 453 10.18 -9.04 -20.84
C ARG A 453 9.49 -7.93 -21.63
N MET A 454 8.17 -7.88 -21.63
CA MET A 454 7.40 -6.82 -22.27
C MET A 454 7.65 -5.46 -21.61
N GLN A 455 7.72 -5.39 -20.28
CA GLN A 455 8.08 -4.16 -19.54
C GLN A 455 9.50 -3.67 -19.88
N ARG A 456 10.46 -4.60 -20.03
CA ARG A 456 11.84 -4.29 -20.45
C ARG A 456 11.95 -3.89 -21.92
N GLY A 457 10.96 -4.22 -22.76
CA GLY A 457 11.04 -4.06 -24.21
C GLY A 457 11.87 -5.15 -24.92
N ASP A 458 12.02 -6.32 -24.30
CA ASP A 458 12.77 -7.47 -24.83
C ASP A 458 11.91 -8.22 -25.88
N GLU A 459 11.75 -7.66 -27.08
CA GLU A 459 10.84 -8.17 -28.11
C GLU A 459 11.12 -9.62 -28.53
N ALA A 460 12.40 -9.96 -28.76
CA ALA A 460 12.79 -11.30 -29.21
C ALA A 460 12.42 -12.40 -28.20
N GLU A 461 12.68 -12.14 -26.91
CA GLU A 461 12.29 -13.05 -25.84
C GLU A 461 10.78 -13.10 -25.64
N SER A 462 10.09 -11.97 -25.79
CA SER A 462 8.62 -11.92 -25.70
C SER A 462 7.98 -12.80 -26.79
N VAL A 463 8.46 -12.72 -28.03
CA VAL A 463 7.99 -13.56 -29.14
C VAL A 463 8.31 -15.03 -28.88
N ARG A 464 9.52 -15.34 -28.37
CA ARG A 464 9.90 -16.73 -28.02
C ARG A 464 8.96 -17.33 -26.97
N LEU A 465 8.63 -16.56 -25.93
CA LEU A 465 7.73 -17.01 -24.86
C LEU A 465 6.28 -17.17 -25.36
N LEU A 466 5.77 -16.26 -26.19
CA LEU A 466 4.45 -16.40 -26.80
C LEU A 466 4.32 -17.67 -27.64
N GLU A 467 5.36 -17.99 -28.42
CA GLU A 467 5.41 -19.22 -29.22
C GLU A 467 5.47 -20.48 -28.35
N HIS A 468 6.25 -20.46 -27.26
CA HIS A 468 6.31 -21.55 -26.28
C HIS A 468 4.96 -21.77 -25.61
N LEU A 469 4.34 -20.71 -25.08
CA LEU A 469 3.01 -20.73 -24.46
C LEU A 469 1.95 -21.30 -25.42
N ARG A 470 1.96 -20.88 -26.68
CA ARG A 470 1.02 -21.38 -27.69
C ARG A 470 1.21 -22.87 -27.96
N ARG A 471 2.46 -23.32 -28.10
CA ARG A 471 2.80 -24.69 -28.48
C ARG A 471 2.54 -25.67 -27.34
N ASP A 472 3.01 -25.34 -26.14
CA ASP A 472 3.12 -26.27 -25.02
C ASP A 472 1.98 -26.10 -23.99
N HIS A 473 1.40 -24.89 -23.89
CA HIS A 473 0.33 -24.57 -22.93
C HIS A 473 -0.97 -24.07 -23.58
N GLY A 474 -1.12 -24.20 -24.91
CA GLY A 474 -2.28 -23.69 -25.66
C GLY A 474 -3.63 -24.33 -25.33
N ARG A 475 -3.68 -25.31 -24.42
CA ARG A 475 -4.92 -25.93 -23.91
C ARG A 475 -5.17 -25.64 -22.43
N ASP A 476 -4.22 -25.02 -21.73
CA ASP A 476 -4.35 -24.69 -20.32
C ASP A 476 -5.14 -23.38 -20.17
N GLN A 477 -6.39 -23.49 -19.75
CA GLN A 477 -7.30 -22.34 -19.64
C GLN A 477 -6.78 -21.27 -18.68
N ARG A 478 -6.10 -21.68 -17.61
CA ARG A 478 -5.56 -20.74 -16.61
C ARG A 478 -4.41 -19.93 -17.20
N VAL A 479 -3.50 -20.60 -17.91
CA VAL A 479 -2.38 -19.94 -18.59
C VAL A 479 -2.88 -19.00 -19.67
N LEU A 480 -3.89 -19.41 -20.45
CA LEU A 480 -4.48 -18.58 -21.50
C LEU A 480 -5.18 -17.33 -20.94
N GLN A 481 -5.88 -17.46 -19.80
CA GLN A 481 -6.50 -16.31 -19.13
C GLN A 481 -5.44 -15.32 -18.64
N ALA A 482 -4.41 -15.81 -17.94
CA ALA A 482 -3.33 -14.96 -17.45
C ALA A 482 -2.55 -14.29 -18.60
N LEU A 483 -2.34 -15.01 -19.71
CA LEU A 483 -1.74 -14.46 -20.92
C LEU A 483 -2.61 -13.33 -21.51
N ALA A 484 -3.92 -13.50 -21.58
CA ALA A 484 -4.83 -12.47 -22.07
C ALA A 484 -4.76 -11.20 -21.20
N GLU A 485 -4.69 -11.35 -19.88
CA GLU A 485 -4.51 -10.24 -18.93
C GLU A 485 -3.21 -9.47 -19.19
N VAL A 486 -2.08 -10.17 -19.34
CA VAL A 486 -0.78 -9.54 -19.66
C VAL A 486 -0.82 -8.79 -20.99
N LEU A 487 -1.47 -9.35 -22.02
CA LEU A 487 -1.61 -8.69 -23.31
C LEU A 487 -2.50 -7.42 -23.23
N MET A 488 -3.59 -7.48 -22.46
CA MET A 488 -4.45 -6.31 -22.22
C MET A 488 -3.71 -5.22 -21.43
N GLU A 489 -2.94 -5.58 -20.41
CA GLU A 489 -2.08 -4.65 -19.65
C GLU A 489 -1.07 -3.94 -20.55
N ALA A 490 -0.54 -4.65 -21.55
CA ALA A 490 0.35 -4.10 -22.56
C ALA A 490 -0.36 -3.27 -23.65
N GLY A 491 -1.69 -3.09 -23.55
CA GLY A 491 -2.48 -2.33 -24.51
C GLY A 491 -2.76 -3.07 -25.82
N VAL A 492 -2.59 -4.39 -25.87
CA VAL A 492 -2.96 -5.20 -27.03
C VAL A 492 -4.48 -5.37 -27.05
N ASP A 493 -5.12 -4.81 -28.07
CA ASP A 493 -6.55 -5.00 -28.30
C ASP A 493 -6.83 -6.44 -28.79
N LEU A 494 -7.24 -7.29 -27.86
CA LEU A 494 -7.59 -8.69 -28.13
C LEU A 494 -8.78 -8.82 -29.09
N SER A 495 -9.67 -7.82 -29.15
CA SER A 495 -10.82 -7.83 -30.07
C SER A 495 -10.39 -7.56 -31.52
N ALA A 496 -9.39 -6.70 -31.72
CA ALA A 496 -8.76 -6.48 -33.02
C ALA A 496 -7.94 -7.68 -33.50
N VAL A 497 -7.33 -8.45 -32.58
CA VAL A 497 -6.57 -9.67 -32.89
C VAL A 497 -7.50 -10.85 -33.22
N ALA A 498 -8.59 -11.03 -32.46
CA ALA A 498 -9.61 -12.04 -32.74
C ALA A 498 -10.31 -11.80 -34.09
N GLY A 499 -10.49 -10.53 -34.48
CA GLY A 499 -11.01 -10.15 -35.80
C GLY A 499 -10.09 -10.52 -36.98
N ARG A 500 -8.78 -10.71 -36.76
CA ARG A 500 -7.82 -11.17 -37.79
C ARG A 500 -7.71 -12.70 -37.91
N ALA A 501 -8.14 -13.44 -36.89
CA ALA A 501 -8.14 -14.91 -36.89
C ALA A 501 -9.46 -15.52 -37.43
N ALA A 502 -10.46 -14.68 -37.76
CA ALA A 502 -11.71 -15.13 -38.33
C ALA A 502 -11.54 -15.54 -39.81
N VAL A 503 -11.46 -16.85 -40.04
CA VAL A 503 -11.79 -17.47 -41.34
C VAL A 503 -13.19 -16.97 -41.74
N PRO A 504 -13.40 -16.48 -42.98
CA PRO A 504 -14.71 -15.98 -43.39
C PRO A 504 -15.73 -17.13 -43.39
N GLY A 505 -16.65 -17.12 -42.43
CA GLY A 505 -17.74 -18.10 -42.38
C GLY A 505 -18.43 -18.35 -41.03
N MET A 506 -17.87 -17.91 -39.90
CA MET A 506 -18.54 -18.05 -38.59
C MET A 506 -18.97 -16.70 -38.05
N THR A 507 -20.29 -16.49 -38.03
CA THR A 507 -20.94 -15.40 -37.32
C THR A 507 -20.67 -15.54 -35.81
N PRO A 508 -20.19 -14.49 -35.12
CA PRO A 508 -20.13 -14.50 -33.67
C PRO A 508 -21.54 -14.28 -33.11
N THR A 509 -22.04 -15.26 -32.36
CA THR A 509 -23.18 -15.07 -31.45
C THR A 509 -22.74 -14.19 -30.30
N ALA A 510 -23.38 -13.03 -30.17
CA ALA A 510 -23.23 -12.13 -29.03
C ALA A 510 -23.64 -12.86 -27.74
N ALA A 511 -22.70 -13.04 -26.82
CA ALA A 511 -22.98 -13.38 -25.43
C ALA A 511 -22.74 -12.15 -24.57
N ALA A 512 -23.76 -11.78 -23.82
CA ALA A 512 -23.85 -10.59 -22.99
C ALA A 512 -22.73 -10.52 -21.95
N ALA A 513 -22.19 -9.31 -21.78
CA ALA A 513 -21.36 -8.95 -20.65
C ALA A 513 -22.16 -9.11 -19.35
N ALA A 514 -21.83 -10.14 -18.58
CA ALA A 514 -22.21 -10.23 -17.18
C ALA A 514 -21.06 -9.68 -16.33
N SER A 515 -21.42 -8.72 -15.49
CA SER A 515 -20.66 -8.06 -14.43
C SER A 515 -19.51 -8.87 -13.83
N ALA A 516 -18.32 -8.26 -13.85
CA ALA A 516 -17.16 -8.66 -13.06
C ALA A 516 -17.48 -8.58 -11.56
N GLY A 517 -17.51 -9.74 -10.89
CA GLY A 517 -17.29 -9.85 -9.46
C GLY A 517 -15.79 -10.06 -9.24
N GLY A 518 -15.16 -9.14 -8.51
CA GLY A 518 -13.76 -9.26 -8.11
C GLY A 518 -13.58 -10.28 -7.00
N ASP A 519 -12.57 -11.14 -7.16
CA ASP A 519 -11.66 -11.60 -6.11
C ASP A 519 -10.78 -12.71 -6.71
N GLU A 520 -9.55 -12.37 -7.16
CA GLU A 520 -8.43 -13.33 -7.23
C GLU A 520 -7.05 -12.72 -7.56
N ALA A 521 -6.87 -11.39 -7.45
CA ALA A 521 -5.55 -10.77 -7.58
C ALA A 521 -4.82 -10.78 -6.23
N GLY A 522 -4.00 -11.79 -5.96
CA GLY A 522 -3.06 -11.75 -4.83
C GLY A 522 -2.66 -13.06 -4.16
N ARG A 523 -3.06 -14.24 -4.65
CA ARG A 523 -2.57 -15.50 -4.07
C ARG A 523 -1.22 -15.90 -4.68
N ILE A 524 -0.19 -15.99 -3.82
CA ILE A 524 1.05 -16.71 -4.10
C ILE A 524 0.69 -18.15 -4.47
N TRP A 525 1.14 -18.59 -5.63
CA TRP A 525 0.83 -19.91 -6.15
C TRP A 525 1.68 -20.97 -5.44
N THR A 526 1.02 -21.89 -4.75
CA THR A 526 1.63 -23.11 -4.18
C THR A 526 1.28 -24.33 -5.04
N PRO A 527 2.26 -25.16 -5.46
CA PRO A 527 1.98 -26.43 -6.14
C PRO A 527 1.40 -27.44 -5.14
N GLY A 528 0.15 -27.87 -5.35
CA GLY A 528 -0.47 -28.97 -4.59
C GLY A 528 -1.81 -28.67 -3.89
N GLY A 529 -2.37 -27.45 -4.02
CA GLY A 529 -3.69 -27.14 -3.49
C GLY A 529 -4.78 -28.03 -4.10
N GLU A 530 -5.41 -28.88 -3.28
CA GLU A 530 -6.51 -29.76 -3.67
C GLU A 530 -7.62 -28.97 -4.37
N GLN A 531 -8.10 -29.52 -5.49
CA GLN A 531 -9.28 -29.05 -6.20
C GLN A 531 -10.48 -28.97 -5.24
N ALA A 532 -10.95 -27.75 -4.96
CA ALA A 532 -12.30 -27.56 -4.46
C ALA A 532 -13.27 -28.05 -5.54
N GLY A 533 -13.90 -29.19 -5.29
CA GLY A 533 -14.98 -29.72 -6.12
C GLY A 533 -16.15 -28.73 -6.23
N PRO A 534 -17.02 -28.88 -7.24
CA PRO A 534 -18.06 -27.91 -7.54
C PRO A 534 -19.09 -27.86 -6.40
N SER A 535 -19.12 -26.76 -5.65
CA SER A 535 -20.17 -26.48 -4.68
C SER A 535 -21.45 -26.02 -5.40
N GLY A 536 -22.19 -26.98 -5.92
CA GLY A 536 -23.60 -26.79 -6.22
C GLY A 536 -24.42 -26.82 -4.93
N GLU A 537 -24.97 -25.67 -4.53
CA GLU A 537 -26.39 -25.48 -4.22
C GLU A 537 -26.63 -24.09 -3.59
N LYS A 538 -27.25 -23.20 -4.38
CA LYS A 538 -27.78 -21.92 -3.92
C LYS A 538 -28.94 -22.16 -2.95
N LYS A 539 -28.80 -21.76 -1.69
CA LYS A 539 -29.95 -21.39 -0.84
C LYS A 539 -30.04 -19.86 -0.75
N VAL A 540 -30.96 -19.33 -1.54
CA VAL A 540 -31.48 -17.98 -1.47
C VAL A 540 -32.19 -17.83 -0.11
N ILE A 541 -31.67 -16.99 0.78
CA ILE A 541 -32.44 -16.47 1.91
C ILE A 541 -32.80 -15.03 1.55
N TRP A 542 -34.08 -14.85 1.23
CA TRP A 542 -34.75 -13.58 1.10
C TRP A 542 -35.06 -13.06 2.52
N THR A 543 -34.91 -11.77 2.77
CA THR A 543 -35.51 -11.12 3.95
C THR A 543 -36.04 -9.75 3.52
N PRO A 544 -37.34 -9.46 3.68
CA PRO A 544 -37.92 -8.16 3.35
C PRO A 544 -37.89 -7.21 4.56
N GLY A 545 -37.75 -5.91 4.30
CA GLY A 545 -37.92 -4.85 5.28
C GLY A 545 -36.74 -3.90 5.33
#